data_AF-A0A8B3LK06-F1
#
_entry.id   AF-A0A8B3LK06-F1
#
_cell.length_a   1.000
_cell.length_b   1.000
_cell.length_c   1.000
_cell.angle_alpha   90.00
_cell.angle_beta   90.00
_cell.angle_gamma   90.00
#
_symmetry.space_group_name_H-M   'P 1'
#
loop_
_entity.id
_entity.type
_entity.pdbx_description
1 polymer ?
#
loop_
_entity_poly.entity_id
_entity_poly.type
_entity_poly.pdbx_seq_one_letter_code
_entity_poly.pdbx_strand_id
1 'polypeptide(L)'
;MARPSEFTQEIADTICQSLAEGNSLRSICEADDMPSKATVLNWLLNPARAAFFDQYARARELQADTHVDEMPDIADDSSNDYMTKVNGDGTTTEQLNSENIQRSRLRIDTRKWIAERMRPKKYGAKVALTDGEGGPLVVQVLKLADQEAQANADNPAT
;
A
#
# COMPACT_ATOMS: atom_id res chain seq x y z
N MET A 1 -25.41 -12.37 18.70
CA MET A 1 -26.33 -11.84 17.66
C MET A 1 -25.82 -12.29 16.30
N ALA A 2 -26.67 -12.38 15.27
CA ALA A 2 -26.22 -12.76 13.93
C ALA A 2 -25.54 -11.56 13.26
N ARG A 3 -24.36 -11.78 12.65
CA ARG A 3 -23.65 -10.72 11.93
C ARG A 3 -24.45 -10.27 10.70
N PRO A 4 -24.49 -8.97 10.36
CA PRO A 4 -25.21 -8.48 9.19
C PRO A 4 -24.69 -9.12 7.89
N SER A 5 -25.62 -9.56 7.03
CA SER A 5 -25.32 -10.13 5.71
C SER A 5 -25.91 -9.30 4.56
N GLU A 6 -26.96 -8.53 4.83
CA GLU A 6 -27.60 -7.62 3.89
C GLU A 6 -26.80 -6.34 3.73
N PHE A 7 -26.76 -5.83 2.51
CA PHE A 7 -26.09 -4.58 2.19
C PHE A 7 -26.98 -3.41 2.58
N THR A 8 -26.44 -2.49 3.37
CA THR A 8 -27.00 -1.16 3.60
C THR A 8 -25.94 -0.12 3.27
N GLN A 9 -26.38 1.06 2.79
CA GLN A 9 -25.46 2.14 2.49
C GLN A 9 -24.76 2.65 3.77
N GLU A 10 -25.45 2.64 4.91
CA GLU A 10 -24.89 3.04 6.21
C GLU A 10 -23.70 2.17 6.65
N ILE A 11 -23.80 0.84 6.49
CA ILE A 11 -22.69 -0.08 6.80
C ILE A 11 -21.55 0.14 5.80
N ALA A 12 -21.86 0.33 4.52
CA ALA A 12 -20.86 0.61 3.49
C ALA A 12 -20.09 1.92 3.78
N ASP A 13 -20.80 2.98 4.19
CA ASP A 13 -20.22 4.26 4.57
C ASP A 13 -19.31 4.12 5.78
N THR A 14 -19.77 3.40 6.81
CA THR A 14 -18.99 3.14 8.03
C THR A 14 -17.69 2.38 7.73
N ILE A 15 -17.76 1.36 6.87
CA ILE A 15 -16.56 0.62 6.42
C ILE A 15 -15.61 1.56 5.68
N CYS A 16 -16.12 2.36 4.73
CA CYS A 16 -15.30 3.27 3.93
C CYS A 16 -14.64 4.36 4.79
N GLN A 17 -15.38 4.91 5.75
CA GLN A 17 -14.83 5.89 6.70
C GLN A 17 -13.71 5.27 7.53
N SER A 18 -13.96 4.12 8.16
CA SER A 18 -12.96 3.47 9.02
C SER A 18 -11.70 3.05 8.24
N LEU A 19 -11.86 2.61 6.99
CA LEU A 19 -10.73 2.35 6.08
C LEU A 19 -9.92 3.63 5.82
N ALA A 20 -10.58 4.74 5.49
CA ALA A 20 -9.93 6.02 5.24
C ALA A 20 -9.15 6.51 6.47
N GLU A 21 -9.66 6.24 7.68
CA GLU A 21 -9.00 6.51 8.97
C GLU A 21 -7.82 5.57 9.28
N GLY A 22 -7.42 4.67 8.37
CA GLY A 22 -6.26 3.80 8.54
C GLY A 22 -6.59 2.38 9.01
N ASN A 23 -7.83 2.07 9.40
CA ASN A 23 -8.17 0.73 9.89
C ASN A 23 -8.13 -0.31 8.77
N SER A 24 -7.74 -1.54 9.11
CA SER A 24 -7.78 -2.64 8.15
C SER A 24 -9.21 -3.16 7.99
N LEU A 25 -9.57 -3.62 6.79
CA LEU A 25 -10.86 -4.30 6.60
C LEU A 25 -11.03 -5.51 7.55
N ARG A 26 -9.93 -6.17 7.90
CA ARG A 26 -9.97 -7.30 8.84
C ARG A 26 -10.44 -6.84 10.22
N SER A 27 -9.79 -5.82 10.79
CA SER A 27 -10.12 -5.29 12.12
C SER A 27 -11.53 -4.69 12.15
N ILE A 28 -11.96 -4.04 11.07
CA ILE A 28 -13.35 -3.55 10.94
C ILE A 28 -14.35 -4.71 11.05
N CYS A 29 -14.14 -5.79 10.29
CA CYS A 29 -15.04 -6.96 10.29
C CYS A 29 -14.95 -7.85 11.55
N GLU A 30 -14.13 -7.50 12.53
CA GLU A 30 -14.06 -8.22 13.81
C GLU A 30 -15.18 -7.80 14.76
N ALA A 31 -15.72 -6.58 14.62
CA ALA A 31 -16.84 -6.08 15.41
C ALA A 31 -18.15 -6.85 15.14
N ASP A 32 -18.99 -6.98 16.18
CA ASP A 32 -20.24 -7.77 16.12
C ASP A 32 -21.34 -7.15 15.25
N ASP A 33 -21.32 -5.83 15.11
CA ASP A 33 -22.20 -5.03 14.27
C ASP A 33 -21.73 -4.92 12.81
N MET A 34 -20.57 -5.52 12.48
CA MET A 34 -19.99 -5.46 11.15
C MET A 34 -20.17 -6.77 10.36
N PRO A 35 -20.36 -6.67 9.03
CA PRO A 35 -20.44 -7.83 8.17
C PRO A 35 -19.10 -8.58 8.13
N SER A 36 -19.14 -9.87 7.81
CA SER A 36 -17.92 -10.64 7.59
C SER A 36 -17.10 -10.08 6.41
N LYS A 37 -15.78 -10.28 6.43
CA LYS A 37 -14.91 -9.87 5.31
C LYS A 37 -15.37 -10.49 3.97
N ALA A 38 -15.81 -11.75 3.99
CA ALA A 38 -16.32 -12.42 2.79
C ALA A 38 -17.57 -11.72 2.24
N THR A 39 -18.48 -11.32 3.13
CA THR A 39 -19.67 -10.54 2.78
C THR A 39 -19.30 -9.23 2.08
N VAL A 40 -18.36 -8.46 2.64
CA VAL A 40 -17.92 -7.18 2.04
C VAL A 40 -17.28 -7.40 0.67
N LEU A 41 -16.43 -8.41 0.52
CA LEU A 41 -15.82 -8.73 -0.78
C LEU A 41 -16.87 -9.13 -1.82
N ASN A 42 -17.89 -9.90 -1.43
CA ASN A 42 -19.01 -10.24 -2.32
C ASN A 42 -19.80 -9.00 -2.75
N TRP A 43 -19.95 -8.00 -1.87
CA TRP A 43 -20.61 -6.75 -2.21
C TRP A 43 -19.81 -5.94 -3.24
N LEU A 44 -18.48 -5.93 -3.13
CA LEU A 44 -17.58 -5.25 -4.09
C LEU A 44 -17.58 -5.93 -5.47
N LEU A 45 -17.80 -7.24 -5.52
CA LEU A 45 -17.86 -8.00 -6.77
C LEU A 45 -19.22 -7.89 -7.48
N ASN A 46 -20.24 -7.34 -6.83
CA ASN A 46 -21.58 -7.23 -7.41
C ASN A 46 -21.67 -6.00 -8.35
N PRO A 47 -21.88 -6.18 -9.67
CA PRO A 47 -21.97 -5.06 -10.61
C PRO A 47 -23.12 -4.08 -10.31
N ALA A 48 -24.19 -4.54 -9.67
CA ALA A 48 -25.30 -3.68 -9.26
C ALA A 48 -24.91 -2.68 -8.15
N ARG A 49 -23.72 -2.82 -7.56
CA ARG A 49 -23.18 -1.98 -6.47
C ARG A 49 -21.89 -1.27 -6.87
N ALA A 50 -21.75 -0.92 -8.15
CA ALA A 50 -20.58 -0.20 -8.66
C ALA A 50 -20.25 1.08 -7.86
N ALA A 51 -21.27 1.82 -7.40
CA ALA A 51 -21.07 3.00 -6.57
C ALA A 51 -20.34 2.70 -5.24
N PHE A 52 -20.60 1.55 -4.62
CA PHE A 52 -19.88 1.12 -3.42
C PHE A 52 -18.43 0.77 -3.74
N PHE A 53 -18.17 0.12 -4.88
CA PHE A 53 -16.81 -0.15 -5.33
C PHE A 53 -16.01 1.17 -5.50
N ASP A 54 -16.58 2.18 -6.15
CA ASP A 54 -15.93 3.47 -6.36
C ASP A 54 -15.68 4.22 -5.04
N GLN A 55 -16.62 4.13 -4.09
CA GLN A 55 -16.45 4.68 -2.76
C GLN A 55 -15.35 3.96 -1.97
N TYR A 56 -15.36 2.64 -2.00
CA TYR A 56 -14.36 1.79 -1.34
C TYR A 56 -12.96 2.03 -1.92
N ALA A 57 -12.84 2.15 -3.24
CA ALA A 57 -11.57 2.47 -3.90
C ALA A 57 -11.02 3.83 -3.43
N ARG A 58 -11.86 4.87 -3.36
CA ARG A 58 -11.49 6.18 -2.82
C ARG A 58 -11.09 6.11 -1.34
N ALA A 59 -11.81 5.33 -0.53
CA ALA A 59 -11.45 5.11 0.86
C ALA A 59 -10.07 4.45 1.01
N ARG A 60 -9.72 3.50 0.14
CA ARG A 60 -8.37 2.89 0.11
C ARG A 60 -7.30 3.86 -0.33
N GLU A 61 -7.59 4.80 -1.23
CA GLU A 61 -6.66 5.89 -1.52
C GLU A 61 -6.45 6.78 -0.29
N LEU A 62 -7.52 7.22 0.38
CA LEU A 62 -7.42 8.05 1.59
C LEU A 62 -6.69 7.31 2.73
N GLN A 63 -6.90 6.00 2.88
CA GLN A 63 -6.17 5.17 3.81
C GLN A 63 -4.65 5.28 3.64
N ALA A 64 -4.17 5.33 2.39
CA ALA A 64 -2.76 5.48 2.11
C ALA A 64 -2.23 6.84 2.60
N ASP A 65 -3.02 7.91 2.46
CA ASP A 65 -2.65 9.23 2.97
C ASP A 65 -2.54 9.20 4.51
N THR A 66 -3.54 8.65 5.20
CA THR A 66 -3.53 8.49 6.66
C THR A 66 -2.34 7.66 7.15
N HIS A 67 -2.04 6.54 6.49
CA HIS A 67 -0.88 5.73 6.84
C HIS A 67 0.44 6.47 6.69
N VAL A 68 0.58 7.33 5.68
CA VAL A 68 1.78 8.17 5.52
C VAL A 68 1.83 9.27 6.58
N ASP A 69 0.69 9.84 6.95
CA ASP A 69 0.57 10.87 7.99
C ASP A 69 0.95 10.35 9.38
N GLU A 70 0.63 9.09 9.70
CA GLU A 70 1.02 8.42 10.96
C GLU A 70 2.51 8.05 11.04
N MET A 71 3.24 8.01 9.92
CA MET A 71 4.62 7.48 9.90
C MET A 71 5.61 8.29 10.76
N PRO A 72 5.60 9.65 10.76
CA PRO A 72 6.43 10.45 11.66
C PRO A 72 6.17 10.13 13.13
N ASP A 73 4.91 10.06 13.55
CA ASP A 73 4.54 9.75 14.93
C ASP A 73 5.09 8.38 15.37
N ILE A 74 5.06 7.37 14.48
CA ILE A 74 5.64 6.04 14.76
C ILE A 74 7.17 6.08 14.81
N ALA A 75 7.81 6.95 14.02
CA ALA A 75 9.26 7.08 13.98
C ALA A 75 9.81 7.80 15.22
N ASP A 76 9.07 8.80 15.71
CA ASP A 76 9.46 9.65 16.83
C ASP A 76 9.01 9.08 18.20
N ASP A 77 8.09 8.12 18.22
CA ASP A 77 7.64 7.44 19.44
C ASP A 77 8.71 6.48 19.99
N SER A 78 9.41 6.92 21.05
CA SER A 78 10.40 6.13 21.79
C SER A 78 9.80 5.35 22.97
N SER A 79 8.47 5.27 23.09
CA SER A 79 7.83 4.55 24.17
C SER A 79 8.15 3.04 24.09
N ASN A 80 8.43 2.42 25.24
CA ASN A 80 8.77 0.99 25.37
C ASN A 80 10.10 0.55 24.70
N ASP A 81 10.97 1.48 24.33
CA ASP A 81 12.32 1.15 23.79
C ASP A 81 13.24 0.53 24.84
N TYR A 82 12.98 0.76 26.11
CA TYR A 82 13.66 0.12 27.22
C TYR A 82 12.65 -0.65 28.07
N MET A 83 13.06 -1.82 28.54
CA MET A 83 12.27 -2.66 29.43
C MET A 83 13.05 -2.98 30.71
N THR A 84 12.35 -2.91 31.84
CA THR A 84 12.93 -3.29 33.13
C THR A 84 12.99 -4.81 33.22
N LYS A 85 14.19 -5.34 33.46
CA LYS A 85 14.42 -6.76 33.75
C LYS A 85 14.83 -6.92 35.20
N VAL A 86 14.18 -7.85 35.89
CA VAL A 86 14.58 -8.24 37.26
C VAL A 86 15.65 -9.32 37.16
N ASN A 87 16.78 -9.08 37.80
CA ASN A 87 17.89 -10.02 37.88
C ASN A 87 17.68 -11.03 39.02
N GLY A 88 18.49 -12.10 39.03
CA GLY A 88 18.39 -13.15 40.05
C GLY A 88 18.71 -12.70 41.49
N ASP A 89 19.37 -11.55 41.65
CA ASP A 89 19.68 -10.92 42.94
C ASP A 89 18.61 -9.90 43.38
N GLY A 90 17.51 -9.77 42.63
CA GLY A 90 16.43 -8.81 42.90
C GLY A 90 16.71 -7.38 42.43
N THR A 91 17.89 -7.10 41.84
CA THR A 91 18.17 -5.81 41.21
C THR A 91 17.44 -5.69 39.88
N THR A 92 17.17 -4.45 39.44
CA THR A 92 16.56 -4.18 38.14
C THR A 92 17.55 -3.52 37.19
N THR A 93 17.63 -4.02 35.96
CA THR A 93 18.39 -3.39 34.88
C THR A 93 17.45 -2.96 33.76
N GLU A 94 17.76 -1.84 33.13
CA GLU A 94 17.10 -1.46 31.88
C GLU A 94 17.79 -2.18 30.72
N GLN A 95 17.00 -2.91 29.95
CA GLN A 95 17.44 -3.59 28.74
C GLN A 95 16.75 -2.96 27.54
N LEU A 96 17.51 -2.72 26.46
CA LEU A 96 16.96 -2.29 25.19
C LEU A 96 15.95 -3.33 24.67
N ASN A 97 14.72 -2.90 24.43
CA ASN A 97 13.67 -3.67 23.80
C ASN A 97 13.82 -3.60 22.28
N SER A 98 14.78 -4.36 21.75
CA SER A 98 15.07 -4.40 20.32
C SER A 98 13.89 -4.87 19.46
N GLU A 99 12.95 -5.60 20.04
CA GLU A 99 11.72 -6.07 19.40
C GLU A 99 10.76 -4.91 19.12
N ASN A 100 10.58 -3.99 20.08
CA ASN A 100 9.75 -2.80 19.91
C ASN A 100 10.27 -1.90 18.78
N ILE A 101 11.57 -1.60 18.80
CA ILE A 101 12.23 -0.76 17.78
C ILE A 101 12.09 -1.39 16.39
N GLN A 102 12.34 -2.71 16.28
CA GLN A 102 12.17 -3.42 15.01
C GLN A 102 10.71 -3.46 14.55
N ARG A 103 9.75 -3.55 15.47
CA ARG A 103 8.32 -3.49 15.15
C ARG A 103 7.93 -2.11 14.63
N SER A 104 8.43 -1.01 15.21
CA SER A 104 8.20 0.35 14.70
C SER A 104 8.77 0.52 13.29
N ARG A 105 9.98 0.03 13.04
CA ARG A 105 10.55 -0.01 11.68
C ARG A 105 9.68 -0.81 10.71
N LEU A 106 9.23 -2.02 11.09
CA LEU A 106 8.36 -2.86 10.27
C LEU A 106 7.01 -2.20 9.98
N ARG A 107 6.44 -1.47 10.95
CA ARG A 107 5.19 -0.70 10.79
C ARG A 107 5.35 0.38 9.74
N ILE A 108 6.46 1.11 9.76
CA ILE A 108 6.79 2.14 8.76
C ILE A 108 6.99 1.52 7.38
N ASP A 109 7.78 0.44 7.28
CA ASP A 109 8.08 -0.20 6.00
C ASP A 109 6.82 -0.82 5.37
N THR A 110 5.94 -1.39 6.19
CA THR A 110 4.63 -1.90 5.74
C THR A 110 3.75 -0.77 5.21
N ARG A 111 3.67 0.37 5.92
CA ARG A 111 2.88 1.54 5.50
C ARG A 111 3.41 2.15 4.20
N LYS A 112 4.74 2.25 4.04
CA LYS A 112 5.38 2.67 2.77
C LYS A 112 4.95 1.77 1.61
N TRP A 113 5.09 0.45 1.77
CA TRP A 113 4.72 -0.51 0.74
C TRP A 113 3.23 -0.42 0.38
N ILE A 114 2.35 -0.28 1.37
CA ILE A 114 0.91 -0.08 1.15
C ILE A 114 0.65 1.22 0.36
N ALA A 115 1.26 2.33 0.77
CA ALA A 115 1.05 3.64 0.16
C ALA A 115 1.52 3.67 -1.31
N GLU A 116 2.67 3.06 -1.60
CA GLU A 116 3.18 2.89 -2.96
C GLU A 116 2.22 2.10 -3.87
N ARG A 117 1.57 1.06 -3.34
CA ARG A 117 0.65 0.21 -4.10
C ARG A 117 -0.75 0.81 -4.25
N MET A 118 -1.24 1.49 -3.21
CA MET A 118 -2.58 2.10 -3.21
C MET A 118 -2.62 3.44 -3.96
N ARG A 119 -1.54 4.23 -3.92
CA ARG A 119 -1.45 5.51 -4.65
C ARG A 119 -0.10 5.69 -5.36
N PRO A 120 0.21 4.87 -6.38
CA PRO A 120 1.51 4.88 -7.06
C PRO A 120 1.86 6.24 -7.69
N LYS A 121 0.86 7.02 -8.13
CA LYS A 121 1.09 8.34 -8.71
C LYS A 121 1.66 9.37 -7.70
N LYS A 122 1.26 9.25 -6.43
CA LYS A 122 1.64 10.18 -5.34
C LYS A 122 2.87 9.68 -4.59
N TYR A 123 2.88 8.39 -4.22
CA TYR A 123 3.90 7.80 -3.33
C TYR A 123 4.84 6.82 -4.01
N GLY A 124 4.58 6.43 -5.26
CA GLY A 124 5.47 5.53 -5.99
C GLY A 124 6.82 6.19 -6.31
N ALA A 125 7.88 5.38 -6.27
CA ALA A 125 9.21 5.81 -6.68
C ALA A 125 9.19 6.32 -8.12
N LYS A 126 9.71 7.54 -8.32
CA LYS A 126 9.87 8.15 -9.65
C LYS A 126 11.31 8.00 -10.07
N VAL A 127 11.53 7.33 -11.20
CA VAL A 127 12.85 7.14 -11.80
C VAL A 127 12.89 7.92 -13.11
N ALA A 128 13.89 8.77 -13.27
CA ALA A 128 14.21 9.39 -14.54
C ALA A 128 15.09 8.42 -15.35
N LEU A 129 14.71 8.15 -16.59
CA LEU A 129 15.54 7.40 -17.53
C LEU A 129 16.43 8.39 -18.28
N THR A 130 17.74 8.23 -18.13
CA THR A 130 18.76 9.04 -18.81
C THR A 130 19.61 8.14 -19.71
N ASP A 131 20.42 8.75 -20.58
CA ASP A 131 21.50 8.04 -21.25
C ASP A 131 22.64 7.67 -20.27
N GLY A 132 23.71 7.07 -20.79
CA GLY A 132 24.87 6.64 -20.01
C GLY A 132 25.70 7.78 -19.40
N GLU A 133 25.53 9.02 -19.87
CA GLU A 133 26.20 10.22 -19.35
C GLU A 133 25.26 11.10 -18.52
N GLY A 134 24.00 10.66 -18.28
CA GLY A 134 23.00 11.41 -17.53
C GLY A 134 22.21 12.43 -18.37
N GLY A 135 22.38 12.43 -19.69
CA GLY A 135 21.67 13.25 -20.66
C GLY A 135 20.30 12.70 -21.09
N PRO A 136 19.60 13.41 -21.99
CA PRO A 136 18.29 12.99 -22.48
C PRO A 136 18.30 11.63 -23.17
N LEU A 137 17.35 10.75 -22.82
CA LEU A 137 17.21 9.45 -23.48
C LEU A 137 16.78 9.64 -24.95
N VAL A 138 17.66 9.30 -25.89
CA VAL A 138 17.34 9.30 -27.33
C VAL A 138 16.81 7.92 -27.72
N VAL A 139 15.56 7.85 -28.18
CA VAL A 139 14.95 6.60 -28.66
C VAL A 139 15.01 6.57 -30.19
N GLN A 140 15.79 5.64 -30.74
CA GLN A 140 15.81 5.40 -32.19
C GLN A 140 14.74 4.36 -32.56
N VAL A 141 13.70 4.81 -33.26
CA VAL A 141 12.65 3.91 -33.75
C VAL A 141 13.02 3.42 -35.15
N LEU A 142 13.45 2.17 -35.27
CA LEU A 142 13.72 1.52 -36.56
C LEU A 142 12.46 0.78 -37.04
N LYS A 143 11.98 1.12 -38.24
CA LYS A 143 10.93 0.35 -38.91
C LYS A 143 11.58 -0.83 -39.65
N LEU A 144 11.17 -2.05 -39.34
CA LEU A 144 11.72 -3.27 -39.94
C LEU A 144 11.58 -3.31 -41.48
N ALA A 145 10.58 -2.63 -42.05
CA ALA A 145 10.37 -2.60 -43.50
C ALA A 145 11.50 -1.87 -44.27
N ASP A 146 12.20 -0.94 -43.63
CA ASP A 146 13.24 -0.14 -44.28
C ASP A 146 14.59 -0.90 -44.34
N GLN A 147 14.80 -1.90 -43.47
CA GLN A 147 16.01 -2.73 -43.47
C GLN A 147 16.04 -3.74 -44.62
N GLU A 148 14.89 -4.29 -45.01
CA GLU A 148 14.80 -5.19 -46.18
C GLU A 148 15.03 -4.43 -47.48
N ALA A 149 14.61 -3.16 -47.57
CA ALA A 149 14.85 -2.31 -48.73
C ALA A 149 16.33 -1.88 -48.86
N GLN A 150 17.01 -1.59 -47.74
CA GLN A 150 18.43 -1.22 -47.74
C GLN A 150 19.37 -2.43 -47.92
N ALA A 151 19.07 -3.57 -47.32
CA ALA A 151 19.84 -4.81 -47.53
C ALA A 151 19.78 -5.31 -48.99
N ASN A 152 18.68 -5.04 -49.70
CA ASN A 152 18.51 -5.42 -51.10
C ASN A 152 19.10 -4.37 -52.08
N ALA A 153 19.39 -3.16 -51.61
CA ALA A 153 20.04 -2.10 -52.40
C ALA A 153 21.58 -2.21 -52.35
N ASP A 154 22.15 -2.68 -51.23
CA ASP A 154 23.61 -2.80 -51.03
C ASP A 154 24.21 -4.12 -51.55
N ASN A 155 23.39 -5.08 -52.00
CA ASN A 155 23.87 -6.27 -52.69
C ASN A 155 22.99 -6.61 -53.91
N PRO A 156 23.10 -5.86 -55.02
CA PRO A 156 22.45 -6.24 -56.26
C PRO A 156 23.11 -7.54 -56.74
N ALA A 157 22.33 -8.63 -56.74
CA ALA A 157 22.78 -9.93 -57.25
C ALA A 157 23.51 -9.76 -58.60
N THR A 158 24.77 -10.18 -58.65
CA THR A 158 25.50 -10.47 -59.90
C THR A 158 24.77 -11.50 -60.74
#